data_AF-A0A2G9UX39-F1
#
_entry.id   AF-A0A2G9UX39-F1
#
_cell.length_a   1.000
_cell.length_b   1.000
_cell.length_c   1.000
_cell.angle_alpha   90.00
_cell.angle_beta   90.00
_cell.angle_gamma   90.00
#
_symmetry.space_group_name_H-M   'P 1'
#
loop_
_entity.id
_entity.type
_entity.pdbx_description
1 polymer ?
#
loop_
_entity_poly.entity_id
_entity_poly.type
_entity_poly.pdbx_seq_one_letter_code
_entity_poly.pdbx_strand_id
1 'polypeptide(L)' 'MKKIYAAAHRKDHKKTELVVMTKGKKGKISRPNGRYKLVDSRMKKDLRAMKSKDKTKGRGKKSRPGRGRGRH' A
#
# COMPACT_ATOMS: atom_id res chain seq x y z
N MET A 1 40.57 -6.30 -8.01
CA MET A 1 39.21 -6.82 -8.34
C MET A 1 38.22 -6.69 -7.17
N LYS A 2 38.05 -5.50 -6.55
CA LYS A 2 37.10 -5.33 -5.42
C LYS A 2 36.11 -4.17 -5.59
N LYS A 3 36.40 -3.18 -6.45
CA LYS A 3 35.58 -1.96 -6.59
C LYS A 3 34.37 -2.12 -7.52
N ILE A 4 34.41 -3.06 -8.45
CA ILE A 4 33.36 -3.27 -9.47
C ILE A 4 32.11 -3.94 -8.86
N TYR A 5 32.32 -4.91 -7.97
CA TYR A 5 31.24 -5.62 -7.27
C TYR A 5 30.53 -4.77 -6.21
N ALA A 6 31.23 -3.80 -5.61
CA ALA A 6 30.65 -2.90 -4.61
C ALA A 6 29.52 -2.03 -5.18
N ALA A 7 29.56 -1.67 -6.47
CA ALA A 7 28.50 -0.92 -7.14
C ALA A 7 27.28 -1.79 -7.48
N ALA A 8 27.48 -3.07 -7.79
CA ALA A 8 26.41 -4.00 -8.14
C ALA A 8 25.47 -4.34 -6.96
N HIS A 9 25.97 -4.23 -5.72
CA HIS A 9 25.17 -4.44 -4.51
C HIS A 9 24.45 -3.18 -4.00
N ARG A 10 24.68 -2.01 -4.61
CA ARG A 10 23.92 -0.81 -4.26
C ARG A 10 22.50 -1.02 -4.81
N LYS A 11 21.56 -1.33 -3.91
CA LYS A 11 20.14 -1.32 -4.28
C LYS A 11 19.78 0.11 -4.65
N ASP A 12 19.76 0.39 -5.95
CA ASP A 12 19.19 1.60 -6.51
C ASP A 12 17.68 1.58 -6.24
N HIS A 13 17.30 1.93 -5.01
CA HIS A 13 15.93 2.23 -4.62
C HIS A 13 15.56 3.58 -5.23
N LYS A 14 15.51 3.65 -6.57
CA LYS A 14 14.95 4.80 -7.29
C LYS A 14 13.54 5.02 -6.71
N LYS A 15 13.34 6.16 -6.06
CA LYS A 15 12.08 6.51 -5.39
C LYS A 15 10.96 6.44 -6.44
N THR A 16 9.93 5.65 -6.17
CA THR A 16 8.78 5.56 -7.07
C THR A 16 7.93 6.81 -6.91
N GLU A 17 7.79 7.60 -7.96
CA GLU A 17 6.91 8.77 -7.95
C GLU A 17 5.44 8.33 -8.04
N LEU A 18 4.59 8.90 -7.19
CA LEU A 18 3.16 8.61 -7.18
C LEU A 18 2.43 9.65 -8.04
N VAL A 19 1.98 9.24 -9.22
CA VAL A 19 1.25 10.12 -10.13
C VAL A 19 -0.24 9.90 -9.96
N VAL A 20 -0.95 10.94 -9.52
CA VAL A 20 -2.41 10.88 -9.33
C VAL A 20 -3.13 11.08 -10.67
N MET A 21 -3.91 10.07 -11.08
CA MET A 21 -4.75 10.14 -12.27
C MET A 21 -6.05 10.87 -11.93
N THR A 22 -6.19 12.12 -12.40
CA THR A 22 -7.44 12.90 -12.30
C THR A 22 -8.23 12.83 -13.62
N LYS A 23 -9.53 13.12 -13.60
CA LYS A 23 -10.41 13.04 -14.79
C LYS A 23 -9.88 13.85 -15.98
N GLY A 24 -9.37 15.06 -15.73
CA GLY A 24 -8.78 15.91 -16.79
C GLY A 24 -7.43 15.42 -17.33
N LYS A 25 -6.75 14.52 -16.61
CA LYS A 25 -5.46 13.91 -17.00
C LYS A 25 -5.62 12.54 -17.66
N LYS A 26 -6.81 11.93 -17.58
CA LYS A 26 -7.12 10.61 -18.15
C LYS A 26 -6.97 10.66 -19.68
N GLY A 27 -6.10 9.83 -20.22
CA GLY A 27 -5.81 9.76 -21.66
C GLY A 27 -4.92 10.89 -22.21
N LYS A 28 -4.55 11.88 -21.38
CA LYS A 28 -3.70 13.02 -21.75
C LYS A 28 -2.30 12.98 -21.13
N ILE A 29 -2.06 12.06 -20.20
CA ILE A 29 -0.75 11.89 -19.55
C ILE A 29 0.17 11.09 -20.47
N SER A 30 1.30 11.70 -20.84
CA SER A 30 2.46 10.98 -21.35
C SER A 30 3.14 10.22 -20.21
N ARG A 31 3.76 9.07 -20.53
CA ARG A 31 4.41 8.24 -19.54
C ARG A 31 5.57 9.01 -18.87
N PRO A 32 5.56 9.23 -17.55
CA PRO A 32 6.66 9.90 -16.86
C PRO A 32 7.97 9.12 -16.98
N ASN A 33 9.09 9.83 -17.01
CA ASN A 33 10.41 9.23 -17.01
C ASN A 33 10.71 8.57 -15.65
N GLY A 34 11.27 7.36 -15.68
CA GLY A 34 11.62 6.62 -14.47
C GLY A 34 10.50 5.74 -13.90
N ARG A 35 10.66 5.35 -12.63
CA ARG A 35 9.75 4.41 -11.97
C ARG A 35 8.60 5.20 -11.34
N TYR A 36 7.40 5.03 -11.87
CA TYR A 36 6.21 5.68 -11.32
C TYR A 36 5.12 4.66 -11.02
N LYS A 37 4.24 5.00 -10.08
CA LYS A 37 2.98 4.28 -9.85
C LYS A 37 1.84 5.24 -10.13
N LEU A 38 1.05 4.90 -11.14
CA LEU A 38 -0.19 5.59 -11.40
C LEU A 38 -1.21 5.19 -10.32
N VAL A 39 -1.76 6.18 -9.62
CA VAL A 39 -2.77 5.95 -8.57
C VAL A 39 -4.02 6.72 -8.96
N ASP A 40 -5.12 6.01 -9.17
CA ASP A 40 -6.43 6.62 -9.29
C ASP A 40 -7.15 6.68 -7.93
N SER A 41 -8.29 7.37 -7.90
CA SER A 41 -9.08 7.55 -6.68
C SER A 41 -9.65 6.25 -6.14
N ARG A 42 -9.95 5.27 -7.01
CA ARG A 42 -10.52 3.97 -6.63
C ARG A 42 -9.46 3.08 -6.02
N MET A 43 -8.30 2.95 -6.67
CA MET A 43 -7.11 2.27 -6.17
C MET A 43 -6.70 2.82 -4.80
N LYS A 44 -6.78 4.15 -4.60
CA LYS A 44 -6.52 4.75 -3.28
C LYS A 44 -7.53 4.29 -2.22
N LYS A 45 -8.82 4.14 -2.56
CA LYS A 45 -9.85 3.64 -1.64
C LYS A 45 -9.63 2.16 -1.31
N ASP A 46 -9.38 1.34 -2.33
CA ASP A 46 -9.20 -0.11 -2.16
C ASP A 46 -7.96 -0.42 -1.30
N LEU A 47 -6.84 0.28 -1.54
CA LEU A 47 -5.63 0.15 -0.72
C LEU A 47 -5.85 0.61 0.73
N ARG A 48 -6.70 1.60 0.99
CA ARG A 48 -7.06 2.00 2.36
C ARG A 48 -7.90 0.93 3.05
N ALA A 49 -8.87 0.36 2.35
CA ALA A 49 -9.74 -0.70 2.88
C ALA A 49 -8.94 -1.99 3.16
N MET A 50 -7.97 -2.33 2.30
CA MET A 50 -7.05 -3.45 2.58
C MET A 50 -6.21 -3.16 3.83
N LYS A 51 -5.58 -1.99 3.93
CA LYS A 51 -4.76 -1.62 5.10
C LYS A 51 -5.56 -1.58 6.40
N SER A 52 -6.82 -1.13 6.37
CA SER A 52 -7.65 -1.15 7.58
C SER A 52 -7.98 -2.57 8.01
N LYS A 53 -8.30 -3.46 7.05
CA LYS A 53 -8.48 -4.90 7.32
C LYS A 53 -7.22 -5.55 7.87
N ASP A 54 -6.05 -5.26 7.31
CA ASP A 54 -4.77 -5.80 7.81
C ASP A 54 -4.46 -5.31 9.23
N LYS A 55 -4.73 -4.03 9.51
CA LYS A 55 -4.57 -3.45 10.85
C LYS A 55 -5.49 -4.09 11.88
N THR A 56 -6.68 -4.53 11.50
CA THR A 56 -7.66 -5.14 12.43
C THR A 56 -7.60 -6.66 12.47
N LYS A 57 -6.95 -7.29 11.49
CA LYS A 57 -6.70 -8.74 11.46
C LYS A 57 -5.88 -9.13 12.69
N GLY A 58 -6.52 -9.85 13.61
CA GLY A 58 -5.91 -10.30 14.88
C GLY A 58 -6.17 -9.40 16.09
N ARG A 59 -6.69 -8.17 15.93
CA ARG A 59 -6.99 -7.26 17.05
C ARG A 59 -8.28 -7.61 17.83
N GLY A 60 -8.99 -8.66 17.42
CA GLY A 60 -10.28 -9.07 17.98
C GLY A 60 -10.31 -10.43 18.69
N LYS A 61 -9.20 -11.19 18.74
CA LYS A 61 -9.15 -12.42 19.56
C LYS A 61 -8.90 -12.08 21.04
N LYS A 62 -9.68 -11.17 21.61
CA LYS A 62 -9.99 -11.25 23.04
C LYS A 62 -11.27 -12.07 23.11
N SER A 63 -11.14 -13.30 23.61
CA SER A 63 -12.26 -14.10 24.09
C SER A 63 -13.21 -13.17 24.85
N ARG A 64 -14.48 -13.16 24.48
CA ARG A 64 -15.51 -12.59 25.35
C ARG A 64 -15.50 -13.48 26.60
N PRO A 65 -15.08 -13.02 27.79
CA PRO A 65 -15.30 -13.82 28.98
C PRO A 65 -16.79 -13.70 29.31
N GLY A 66 -17.48 -14.83 29.33
CA GLY A 66 -18.71 -15.08 30.08
C GLY A 66 -19.83 -14.03 30.01
N ARG A 67 -20.92 -14.35 29.30
CA ARG A 67 -22.26 -14.01 29.80
C ARG A 67 -23.29 -15.05 29.38
N GLY A 68 -23.06 -16.28 29.83
CA GLY A 68 -24.16 -17.18 30.17
C GLY A 68 -24.41 -17.06 31.67
N ARG A 69 -25.63 -16.65 32.05
CA ARG A 69 -26.42 -17.05 33.24
C ARG A 69 -27.45 -15.98 33.61
N GLY A 70 -28.72 -16.38 33.60
CA GLY A 70 -29.77 -15.88 34.49
C GLY A 70 -30.59 -14.70 34.00
N ARG A 71 -31.78 -14.97 33.46
CA ARG A 71 -32.98 -14.18 33.77
C ARG A 71 -34.09 -15.17 34.15
N HIS A 72 -34.69 -14.87 35.30
CA HIS A 72 -35.94 -15.43 35.81
C HIS A 72 -37.03 -15.46 34.75
#